data_AF-A0A1W9UQ55-F1
#
_entry.id   AF-A0A1W9UQ55-F1
#
_cell.length_a   1.000
_cell.length_b   1.000
_cell.length_c   1.000
_cell.angle_alpha   90.00
_cell.angle_beta   90.00
_cell.angle_gamma   90.00
#
_symmetry.space_group_name_H-M   'P 1'
#
loop_
_entity.id
_entity.type
_entity.pdbx_description
1 polymer ?
#
loop_
_entity_poly.entity_id
_entity_poly.type
_entity_poly.pdbx_seq_one_letter_code
_entity_poly.pdbx_strand_id
1 'polypeptide(L)'
;MDRFAFMIHPADPKGDVAKKFPLLGRFLPESAINYFSQFFPPLNISHISGLRSAATGKEVEGRFVACPLTSAAMLNLPLQKVYRKLIQTGQLAEQLGAQIVGLGAFTKVVGDAGLTVSRNLDIAVTTGNSY
;
A
#
# COMPACT_ATOMS: atom_id res chain seq x y z
N MET A 1 -11.31 13.68 14.02
CA MET A 1 -11.38 12.21 13.94
C MET A 1 -10.07 11.73 13.36
N ASP A 2 -9.38 10.85 14.06
CA ASP A 2 -8.05 10.42 13.63
C ASP A 2 -8.17 9.47 12.45
N ARG A 3 -7.27 9.63 11.47
CA ARG A 3 -7.30 8.87 10.23
C ARG A 3 -5.98 8.20 9.97
N PHE A 4 -6.01 6.92 9.62
CA PHE A 4 -4.83 6.17 9.20
C PHE A 4 -5.00 5.62 7.79
N ALA A 5 -3.91 5.21 7.18
CA ALA A 5 -3.91 4.39 5.98
C ALA A 5 -3.10 3.12 6.21
N PHE A 6 -3.46 2.06 5.49
CA PHE A 6 -2.70 0.83 5.45
C PHE A 6 -2.37 0.49 4.00
N MET A 7 -1.08 0.46 3.70
CA MET A 7 -0.57 0.18 2.37
C MET A 7 -0.49 -1.34 2.16
N ILE A 8 -1.19 -1.81 1.12
CA ILE A 8 -1.17 -3.20 0.67
C ILE A 8 -0.54 -3.31 -0.71
N HIS A 9 -0.21 -4.53 -1.12
CA HIS A 9 0.24 -4.85 -2.46
C HIS A 9 -0.31 -6.22 -2.88
N PRO A 10 -0.38 -6.54 -4.19
CA PRO A 10 -0.77 -7.88 -4.64
C PRO A 10 0.29 -8.90 -4.19
N ALA A 11 -0.07 -9.77 -3.25
CA ALA A 11 0.78 -10.87 -2.79
C ALA A 11 0.52 -12.12 -3.64
N ASP A 12 -0.73 -12.34 -4.03
CA ASP A 12 -1.13 -13.21 -5.13
C ASP A 12 -1.49 -12.32 -6.33
N PRO A 13 -0.57 -12.14 -7.31
CA PRO A 13 -0.79 -11.23 -8.42
C PRO A 13 -2.08 -11.50 -9.18
N LYS A 14 -2.44 -12.76 -9.44
CA LYS A 14 -3.64 -13.10 -10.20
C LYS A 14 -4.89 -12.95 -9.34
N GLY A 15 -4.88 -13.52 -8.14
CA GLY A 15 -6.03 -13.49 -7.24
C GLY A 15 -6.37 -12.09 -6.75
N ASP A 16 -5.37 -11.31 -6.32
CA ASP A 16 -5.59 -9.96 -5.80
C ASP A 16 -6.00 -8.98 -6.90
N VAL A 17 -5.42 -9.10 -8.10
CA VAL A 17 -5.89 -8.31 -9.25
C VAL A 17 -7.29 -8.73 -9.65
N ALA A 18 -7.64 -10.02 -9.64
CA ALA A 18 -8.98 -10.49 -10.00
C ALA A 18 -10.08 -9.96 -9.06
N LYS A 19 -9.78 -9.75 -7.77
CA LYS A 19 -10.74 -9.16 -6.81
C LYS A 19 -11.20 -7.76 -7.22
N LYS A 20 -10.33 -6.96 -7.83
CA LYS A 20 -10.65 -5.57 -8.25
C LYS A 20 -10.93 -5.46 -9.74
N PHE A 21 -10.22 -6.24 -10.55
CA PHE A 21 -10.27 -6.26 -12.01
C PHE A 21 -10.38 -7.72 -12.51
N PRO A 22 -11.58 -8.32 -12.46
CA PRO A 22 -11.78 -9.75 -12.73
C PRO A 22 -11.24 -10.21 -14.08
N LEU A 23 -11.42 -9.42 -15.14
CA LEU A 23 -10.93 -9.74 -16.48
C LEU A 23 -9.40 -9.74 -16.53
N LEU A 24 -8.74 -8.75 -15.91
CA LEU A 24 -7.29 -8.65 -15.91
C LEU A 24 -6.66 -9.83 -15.16
N GLY A 25 -7.14 -10.13 -13.95
CA GLY A 25 -6.60 -11.24 -13.15
C GLY A 25 -6.89 -12.62 -13.77
N ARG A 26 -7.98 -12.75 -14.52
CA ARG A 26 -8.33 -14.01 -15.21
C ARG A 26 -7.49 -14.23 -16.47
N PHE A 27 -7.34 -13.21 -17.31
CA PHE A 27 -6.79 -13.37 -18.65
C PHE A 27 -5.31 -13.01 -18.77
N LEU A 28 -4.79 -12.08 -17.97
CA LEU A 28 -3.36 -11.75 -18.04
C LEU A 28 -2.52 -12.86 -17.40
N PRO A 29 -1.41 -13.29 -18.05
CA PRO A 29 -0.42 -14.12 -17.39
C PRO A 29 0.26 -13.30 -16.28
N GLU A 30 0.79 -13.99 -15.27
CA GLU A 30 1.43 -13.33 -14.13
C GLU A 30 2.60 -12.45 -14.54
N SER A 31 3.38 -12.86 -15.55
CA SER A 31 4.47 -12.04 -16.12
C SER A 31 3.98 -10.70 -16.66
N ALA A 32 2.82 -10.68 -17.32
CA ALA A 32 2.20 -9.45 -17.79
C ALA A 32 1.70 -8.60 -16.62
N ILE A 33 1.08 -9.21 -15.61
CA ILE A 33 0.67 -8.49 -14.39
C ILE A 33 1.89 -7.83 -13.74
N ASN A 34 2.98 -8.58 -13.54
CA ASN A 34 4.23 -8.08 -12.98
C ASN A 34 4.79 -6.91 -13.80
N TYR A 35 4.78 -7.02 -15.13
CA TYR A 35 5.25 -5.96 -16.02
C TYR A 35 4.39 -4.70 -15.92
N PHE A 36 3.07 -4.83 -16.09
CA PHE A 36 2.14 -3.69 -16.11
C PHE A 36 1.98 -3.01 -14.74
N SER A 37 2.21 -3.75 -13.65
CA SER A 37 2.19 -3.23 -12.27
C SER A 37 3.04 -1.96 -12.10
N GLN A 38 4.19 -1.90 -12.79
CA GLN A 38 5.11 -0.75 -12.78
C GLN A 38 4.44 0.57 -13.18
N PHE A 39 3.52 0.50 -14.12
CA PHE A 39 2.88 1.67 -14.74
C PHE A 39 1.52 1.98 -14.12
N PHE A 40 0.92 1.02 -13.40
CA PHE A 40 -0.39 1.19 -12.80
C PHE A 40 -0.35 2.24 -11.67
N PRO A 41 -1.37 3.10 -11.54
CA PRO A 41 -1.41 4.10 -10.47
C PRO A 41 -1.73 3.46 -9.10
N PRO A 42 -1.32 4.09 -7.98
CA PRO A 42 -1.81 3.73 -6.67
C PRO A 42 -3.34 3.76 -6.59
N LEU A 43 -3.94 2.89 -5.77
CA LEU A 43 -5.40 2.74 -5.70
C LEU A 43 -5.92 2.97 -4.29
N ASN A 44 -7.03 3.69 -4.19
CA ASN A 44 -7.87 3.66 -2.99
C ASN A 44 -8.77 2.41 -3.07
N ILE A 45 -8.55 1.47 -2.16
CA ILE A 45 -9.22 0.17 -2.18
C ILE A 45 -10.54 0.22 -1.42
N SER A 46 -10.51 0.72 -0.18
CA SER A 46 -11.71 0.82 0.67
C SER A 46 -11.52 1.80 1.82
N HIS A 47 -12.66 2.24 2.37
CA HIS A 47 -12.76 3.00 3.60
C HIS A 47 -13.09 2.04 4.75
N ILE A 48 -12.38 2.20 5.86
CA ILE A 48 -12.62 1.50 7.11
C ILE A 48 -13.26 2.50 8.06
N SER A 49 -14.46 2.18 8.55
CA SER A 49 -15.21 3.00 9.50
C SER A 49 -15.69 2.14 10.68
N GLY A 50 -16.20 2.79 11.72
CA GLY A 50 -16.75 2.10 12.90
C GLY A 50 -15.69 1.54 13.87
N LEU A 51 -14.41 1.89 13.70
CA LEU A 51 -13.37 1.52 14.66
C LEU A 51 -13.47 2.41 15.90
N ARG A 52 -13.70 1.80 17.05
CA ARG A 52 -13.83 2.47 18.35
C ARG A 52 -12.99 1.78 19.41
N SER A 53 -12.20 2.55 20.14
CA SER A 53 -11.43 2.06 21.27
C SER A 53 -12.36 1.67 22.42
N ALA A 54 -12.28 0.43 22.91
CA ALA A 54 -13.05 -0.03 24.06
C ALA A 54 -12.67 0.71 25.36
N ALA A 55 -11.40 1.09 25.51
CA ALA A 55 -10.89 1.74 26.72
C ALA A 55 -11.20 3.25 26.77
N THR A 56 -11.20 3.93 25.61
CA THR A 56 -11.30 5.41 25.56
C THR A 56 -12.56 5.91 24.85
N GLY A 57 -13.31 5.03 24.18
CA GLY A 57 -14.44 5.41 23.33
C GLY A 57 -14.05 6.19 22.06
N LYS A 58 -12.75 6.48 21.85
CA LYS A 58 -12.25 7.24 20.70
C LYS A 58 -12.49 6.47 19.41
N GLU A 59 -12.99 7.18 18.39
CA GLU A 59 -13.19 6.62 17.05
C GLU A 59 -12.06 7.01 16.10
N VAL A 60 -11.74 6.08 15.20
CA VAL A 60 -10.76 6.26 14.14
C VAL A 60 -11.33 5.75 12.82
N GLU A 61 -10.82 6.28 11.71
CA GLU A 61 -11.13 5.77 10.38
C GLU A 61 -9.84 5.40 9.63
N GLY A 62 -9.98 4.46 8.71
CA GLY A 62 -8.85 3.92 7.95
C GLY A 62 -9.07 3.95 6.44
N ARG A 63 -7.99 3.93 5.69
CA ARG A 63 -8.01 3.69 4.23
C ARG A 63 -7.11 2.51 3.89
N PHE A 64 -7.60 1.57 3.09
CA PHE A 64 -6.70 0.67 2.39
C PHE A 64 -6.25 1.33 1.09
N VAL A 65 -4.94 1.52 0.94
CA VAL A 65 -4.33 2.00 -0.31
C VAL A 65 -3.45 0.89 -0.88
N ALA A 66 -3.53 0.65 -2.18
CA ALA A 66 -2.71 -0.37 -2.83
C ALA A 66 -1.54 0.27 -3.57
N CYS A 67 -0.33 -0.19 -3.24
CA CYS A 67 0.86 -0.05 -4.06
C CYS A 67 0.81 -1.17 -5.12
N PRO A 68 0.65 -0.83 -6.41
CA PRO A 68 0.44 -1.82 -7.45
C PRO A 68 1.79 -2.39 -7.90
N LEU A 69 2.62 -2.89 -7.00
CA LEU A 69 3.78 -3.72 -7.33
C LEU A 69 3.60 -5.08 -6.69
N THR A 70 3.81 -6.14 -7.45
CA THR A 70 3.83 -7.49 -6.89
C THR A 70 5.12 -7.71 -6.10
N SER A 71 5.15 -8.75 -5.25
CA SER A 71 6.39 -9.15 -4.55
C SER A 71 7.53 -9.39 -5.53
N ALA A 72 7.25 -10.09 -6.64
CA ALA A 72 8.23 -10.34 -7.70
C ALA A 72 8.73 -9.04 -8.34
N ALA A 73 7.85 -8.07 -8.62
CA ALA A 73 8.25 -6.78 -9.16
C ALA A 73 9.14 -6.01 -8.17
N MET A 74 8.79 -5.98 -6.88
CA MET A 74 9.58 -5.30 -5.85
C MET A 74 10.99 -5.89 -5.70
N LEU A 75 11.15 -7.20 -5.90
CA LEU A 75 12.46 -7.87 -5.82
C LEU A 75 13.34 -7.68 -7.06
N ASN A 76 12.73 -7.53 -8.24
CA ASN A 76 13.46 -7.53 -9.52
C ASN A 76 13.68 -6.13 -10.12
N LEU A 77 12.93 -5.12 -9.67
CA LEU A 77 13.07 -3.76 -10.18
C LEU A 77 14.23 -3.01 -9.51
N PRO A 78 14.82 -2.03 -10.22
CA PRO A 78 15.71 -1.08 -9.57
C PRO A 78 15.03 -0.44 -8.36
N LEU A 79 15.71 -0.43 -7.22
CA LEU A 79 15.13 -0.01 -5.94
C LEU A 79 14.51 1.41 -6.00
N GLN A 80 15.10 2.33 -6.78
CA GLN A 80 14.54 3.66 -6.99
C GLN A 80 13.13 3.65 -7.62
N LYS A 81 12.84 2.70 -8.53
CA LYS A 81 11.49 2.55 -9.11
C LYS A 81 10.49 2.07 -8.06
N VAL A 82 10.93 1.15 -7.19
CA VAL A 82 10.11 0.65 -6.08
C VAL A 82 9.80 1.80 -5.11
N TYR A 83 10.80 2.55 -4.68
CA TYR A 83 10.60 3.71 -3.81
C TYR A 83 9.66 4.74 -4.42
N ARG A 84 9.82 5.06 -5.71
CA ARG A 84 8.90 6.00 -6.38
C ARG A 84 7.45 5.54 -6.26
N LYS A 85 7.15 4.25 -6.44
CA LYS A 85 5.77 3.75 -6.31
C LYS A 85 5.27 3.74 -4.87
N LEU A 86 6.13 3.38 -3.91
CA LEU A 86 5.80 3.42 -2.49
C LEU A 86 5.47 4.84 -2.04
N ILE A 87 6.31 5.82 -2.41
CA ILE A 87 6.09 7.24 -2.11
C ILE A 87 4.81 7.74 -2.77
N GLN A 88 4.56 7.44 -4.04
CA GLN A 88 3.30 7.79 -4.72
C GLN A 88 2.07 7.21 -3.99
N THR A 89 2.18 5.99 -3.47
CA THR A 89 1.09 5.35 -2.72
C THR A 89 0.90 5.99 -1.35
N GLY A 90 1.98 6.40 -0.69
CA GLY A 90 1.95 7.18 0.54
C GLY A 90 1.32 8.56 0.34
N GLN A 91 1.67 9.25 -0.75
CA GLN A 91 1.07 10.54 -1.12
C GLN A 91 -0.43 10.43 -1.38
N LEU A 92 -0.88 9.31 -1.97
CA LEU A 92 -2.31 9.03 -2.07
C LEU A 92 -2.96 8.91 -0.67
N ALA A 93 -2.30 8.29 0.30
CA ALA A 93 -2.80 8.24 1.67
C ALA A 93 -2.92 9.63 2.32
N GLU A 94 -1.94 10.52 2.08
CA GLU A 94 -1.98 11.92 2.53
C GLU A 94 -3.17 12.67 1.94
N GLN A 95 -3.36 12.54 0.62
CA GLN A 95 -4.49 13.15 -0.08
C GLN A 95 -5.85 12.65 0.43
N LEU A 96 -5.91 11.41 0.91
CA LEU A 96 -7.10 10.83 1.54
C LEU A 96 -7.27 11.24 3.01
N GLY A 97 -6.39 12.10 3.53
CA GLY A 97 -6.46 12.71 4.85
C GLY A 97 -5.93 11.85 5.98
N ALA A 98 -5.12 10.81 5.67
CA ALA A 98 -4.44 10.02 6.69
C ALA A 98 -3.39 10.87 7.43
N GLN A 99 -3.15 10.56 8.70
CA GLN A 99 -2.11 11.19 9.53
C GLN A 99 -0.92 10.24 9.75
N ILE A 100 -1.15 8.94 9.55
CA ILE A 100 -0.15 7.89 9.62
C ILE A 100 -0.45 6.84 8.55
N VAL A 101 0.59 6.29 7.93
CA VAL A 101 0.50 5.14 7.01
C VAL A 101 1.29 3.95 7.55
N GLY A 102 0.62 2.81 7.65
CA GLY A 102 1.25 1.52 7.91
C GLY A 102 1.72 0.86 6.63
N LEU A 103 2.97 0.42 6.58
CA LEU A 103 3.55 -0.33 5.47
C LEU A 103 3.32 -1.84 5.69
N GLY A 104 2.54 -2.47 4.82
CA GLY A 104 2.23 -3.90 4.88
C GLY A 104 3.20 -4.79 4.09
N ALA A 105 3.47 -6.00 4.62
CA ALA A 105 4.16 -7.09 3.91
C ALA A 105 5.48 -6.66 3.21
N PHE A 106 5.61 -6.81 1.89
CA PHE A 106 6.86 -6.47 1.20
C PHE A 106 7.16 -4.97 1.19
N THR A 107 6.14 -4.11 1.35
CA THR A 107 6.32 -2.66 1.37
C THR A 107 7.10 -2.15 2.59
N LYS A 108 7.14 -2.94 3.69
CA LYS A 108 7.93 -2.60 4.90
C LYS A 108 9.34 -3.20 4.94
N VAL A 109 9.66 -4.19 4.11
CA VAL A 109 10.99 -4.85 4.12
C VAL A 109 11.85 -4.49 2.91
N VAL A 110 11.26 -3.98 1.83
CA VAL A 110 12.03 -3.60 0.65
C VAL A 110 12.86 -2.34 0.92
N GLY A 111 14.16 -2.42 0.63
CA GLY A 111 15.09 -1.31 0.83
C GLY A 111 15.48 -1.10 2.29
N ASP A 112 15.11 0.05 2.85
CA ASP A 112 15.60 0.60 4.12
C ASP A 112 14.53 0.64 5.21
N ALA A 113 13.68 -0.39 5.24
CA ALA A 113 12.59 -0.55 6.21
C ALA A 113 11.61 0.64 6.28
N GLY A 114 11.42 1.34 5.15
CA GLY A 114 10.50 2.48 5.06
C GLY A 114 11.10 3.84 5.43
N LEU A 115 12.39 3.93 5.76
CA LEU A 115 13.05 5.21 6.08
C LEU A 115 13.00 6.19 4.91
N THR A 116 13.30 5.75 3.69
CA THR A 116 13.21 6.58 2.49
C THR A 116 11.77 7.01 2.25
N VAL A 117 10.79 6.13 2.46
CA VAL A 117 9.37 6.48 2.32
C VAL A 117 8.98 7.55 3.34
N SER A 118 9.36 7.37 4.61
CA SER A 118 9.08 8.33 5.68
C SER A 118 9.70 9.70 5.46
N ARG A 119 10.87 9.79 4.83
CA ARG A 119 11.52 11.08 4.53
C ARG A 119 10.87 11.85 3.39
N ASN A 120 9.98 11.22 2.62
CA ASN A 120 9.34 11.78 1.43
C ASN A 120 7.81 11.93 1.59
N LEU A 121 7.30 11.78 2.83
CA LEU A 121 5.90 11.95 3.18
C LEU A 121 5.80 12.96 4.33
N ASP A 122 4.73 13.75 4.31
CA ASP A 122 4.32 14.72 5.34
C ASP A 122 3.53 14.04 6.49
N ILE A 123 3.23 12.74 6.36
CA ILE A 123 2.55 11.92 7.38
C ILE A 123 3.50 10.93 8.05
N ALA A 124 3.15 10.50 9.26
CA ALA A 124 3.93 9.48 9.96
C ALA A 124 3.93 8.15 9.18
N VAL A 125 5.03 7.41 9.23
CA VAL A 125 5.17 6.09 8.61
C VAL A 125 5.54 5.06 9.67
N THR A 126 4.88 3.90 9.65
CA THR A 126 5.19 2.78 10.54
C THR A 126 5.25 1.46 9.76
N THR A 127 6.14 0.56 10.19
CA THR A 127 6.23 -0.81 9.68
C THR A 127 5.35 -1.79 10.45
N GLY A 128 4.80 -1.38 11.60
CA GLY A 128 3.96 -2.25 12.41
C GLY A 128 4.71 -3.38 13.15
N ASN A 129 6.05 -3.37 13.22
CA ASN A 129 6.84 -4.49 13.75
C ASN A 129 7.12 -4.45 15.27
N SER A 130 6.72 -3.40 15.98
CA SER A 130 7.02 -3.19 17.41
C SER A 130 5.77 -3.24 18.30
N TYR A 131 4.68 -3.84 17.80
CA TYR A 131 3.36 -3.89 18.45
C TYR A 131 3.06 -5.29 18.99
#